data_AF-A0A9W5Q9K6-F1
#
_entry.id   AF-A0A9W5Q9K6-F1
#
_cell.length_a   1.000
_cell.length_b   1.000
_cell.length_c   1.000
_cell.angle_alpha   90.00
_cell.angle_beta   90.00
_cell.angle_gamma   90.00
#
_symmetry.space_group_name_H-M   'P 1'
#
loop_
_entity.id
_entity.type
_entity.pdbx_description
1 polymer ?
#
loop_
_entity_poly.entity_id
_entity_poly.type
_entity_poly.pdbx_seq_one_letter_code
_entity_poly.pdbx_strand_id
1 'polypeptide(L)'
;MSNANETQELETRTKNYEMDSSFDIGNASIKAKINGEKLKQPSVIQYLLEQPPVTETNLTKLVANLDDDLTVHITSNGIKRNGLYNIGKSATLTSDSNVENMNIRLGKKHKHTIPVAMTLGMMACEAVKNAFTEDGVLPSTINIKSNLSSAIPMSEYTVDKAEFLERRFAENTHVVVVYVGKLTVTVFITFESVKVTKEGVPSLYALIEADSDILNKYNEQYQENAKPKDFVNKKILHADIGDGTTEYVYTQGLNPIPKNCTGERRGVGHATEDAIKLLKEDTNGRVLLNRQQYMNILNDPTHRLYQDASRFLENSKYIQAKKILEDIEEKYTEKIAGDADFICVYGGGSIEFEALLYEDLLEFCEEVNCKLLWIPKEYAVDMNMEGLSILNKKIFFKKG
;
A
#
# COMPACT_ATOMS: atom_id res chain seq x y z
N MET A 1 -15.13 -16.65 45.68
CA MET A 1 -16.12 -15.63 45.25
C MET A 1 -15.36 -14.69 44.32
N SER A 2 -15.62 -14.54 43.02
CA SER A 2 -16.69 -15.00 42.14
C SER A 2 -16.08 -15.48 40.82
N ASN A 3 -16.41 -16.69 40.39
CA ASN A 3 -16.30 -17.10 38.99
C ASN A 3 -17.42 -16.39 38.23
N ALA A 4 -17.05 -15.47 37.34
CA ALA A 4 -17.91 -15.05 36.24
C ALA A 4 -17.23 -15.48 34.95
N ASN A 5 -17.40 -16.75 34.58
CA ASN A 5 -17.42 -17.11 33.17
C ASN A 5 -18.76 -16.59 32.65
N GLU A 6 -18.83 -15.29 32.36
CA GLU A 6 -19.87 -14.78 31.48
C GLU A 6 -19.58 -15.32 30.10
N THR A 7 -20.42 -16.25 29.64
CA THR A 7 -20.48 -16.64 28.24
C THR A 7 -20.80 -15.37 27.45
N GLN A 8 -19.80 -14.74 26.84
CA GLN A 8 -20.02 -13.61 25.95
C GLN A 8 -20.71 -14.13 24.69
N GLU A 9 -22.03 -14.09 24.70
CA GLU A 9 -22.89 -14.40 23.55
C GLU A 9 -22.96 -13.18 22.62
N LEU A 10 -23.09 -13.43 21.31
CA LEU A 10 -23.36 -12.37 20.34
C LEU A 10 -24.70 -11.73 20.65
N GLU A 11 -24.78 -10.40 20.63
CA GLU A 11 -26.08 -9.75 20.62
C GLU A 11 -26.73 -9.97 19.26
N THR A 12 -27.98 -10.44 19.26
CA THR A 12 -28.78 -10.58 18.03
C THR A 12 -29.23 -9.21 17.54
N ARG A 13 -28.26 -8.40 17.10
CA ARG A 13 -28.42 -7.02 16.65
C ARG A 13 -27.68 -6.83 15.34
N THR A 14 -28.23 -5.95 14.52
CA THR A 14 -27.64 -5.51 13.26
C THR A 14 -27.15 -4.08 13.41
N LYS A 15 -25.89 -3.82 13.11
CA LYS A 15 -25.31 -2.47 13.01
C LYS A 15 -25.20 -2.06 11.54
N ASN A 16 -25.29 -0.76 11.28
CA ASN A 16 -25.13 -0.20 9.94
C ASN A 16 -24.08 0.91 9.99
N TYR A 17 -23.14 0.89 9.06
CA TYR A 17 -22.09 1.90 8.93
C TYR A 17 -22.02 2.45 7.51
N GLU A 18 -21.76 3.75 7.41
CA GLU A 18 -21.21 4.38 6.20
C GLU A 18 -19.69 4.50 6.39
N MET A 19 -18.91 3.88 5.50
CA MET A 19 -17.46 3.76 5.62
C MET A 19 -16.78 4.14 4.31
N ASP A 20 -16.76 5.43 3.98
CA ASP A 20 -16.05 5.91 2.78
C ASP A 20 -14.56 5.60 2.90
N SER A 21 -13.98 5.08 1.81
CA SER A 21 -12.68 4.44 1.88
C SER A 21 -11.77 4.74 0.68
N SER A 22 -10.48 4.86 0.98
CA SER A 22 -9.42 5.07 0.01
C SER A 22 -8.31 4.05 0.20
N PHE A 23 -8.02 3.24 -0.81
CA PHE A 23 -7.06 2.15 -0.75
C PHE A 23 -5.92 2.33 -1.77
N ASP A 24 -4.70 2.54 -1.26
CA ASP A 24 -3.45 2.41 -2.01
C ASP A 24 -3.00 0.94 -1.97
N ILE A 25 -3.15 0.24 -3.10
CA ILE A 25 -2.89 -1.20 -3.23
C ILE A 25 -1.43 -1.41 -3.64
N GLY A 26 -0.52 -1.15 -2.70
CA GLY A 26 0.92 -1.34 -2.90
C GLY A 26 1.31 -2.82 -2.99
N ASN A 27 2.51 -3.08 -3.54
CA ASN A 27 3.03 -4.44 -3.67
C ASN A 27 3.48 -5.04 -2.33
N ALA A 28 4.11 -4.25 -1.46
CA ALA A 28 4.58 -4.70 -0.15
C ALA A 28 3.52 -4.52 0.96
N SER A 29 2.79 -3.42 0.92
CA SER A 29 1.72 -3.11 1.87
C SER A 29 0.56 -2.40 1.19
N ILE A 30 -0.64 -2.70 1.65
CA ILE A 30 -1.85 -1.94 1.36
C ILE A 30 -2.02 -0.89 2.45
N LYS A 31 -2.27 0.35 2.04
CA LYS A 31 -2.60 1.45 2.93
C LYS A 31 -4.02 1.89 2.65
N ALA A 32 -4.78 2.08 3.70
CA ALA A 32 -6.17 2.47 3.61
C ALA A 32 -6.45 3.67 4.49
N LYS A 33 -7.36 4.54 4.03
CA LYS A 33 -8.00 5.54 4.85
C LYS A 33 -9.48 5.26 4.87
N ILE A 34 -10.02 4.87 6.02
CA ILE A 34 -11.43 4.51 6.20
C ILE A 34 -12.03 5.50 7.20
N ASN A 35 -13.02 6.30 6.78
CA ASN A 35 -13.60 7.37 7.60
C ASN A 35 -12.58 8.33 8.25
N GLY A 36 -11.41 8.49 7.62
CA GLY A 36 -10.32 9.34 8.11
C GLY A 36 -9.25 8.61 8.90
N GLU A 37 -9.49 7.39 9.36
CA GLU A 37 -8.50 6.57 10.05
C GLU A 37 -7.56 5.88 9.08
N LYS A 38 -6.25 5.97 9.36
CA LYS A 38 -5.21 5.33 8.54
C LYS A 38 -4.97 3.91 9.01
N LEU A 39 -4.96 2.98 8.08
CA LEU A 39 -4.68 1.56 8.29
C LEU A 39 -3.59 1.12 7.33
N LYS A 40 -2.75 0.18 7.77
CA LYS A 40 -1.69 -0.40 6.94
C LYS A 40 -1.55 -1.89 7.24
N GLN A 41 -1.56 -2.70 6.19
CA GLN A 41 -1.37 -4.14 6.26
C GLN A 41 -0.39 -4.61 5.18
N PRO A 42 0.45 -5.64 5.43
CA PRO A 42 1.24 -6.24 4.36
C PRO A 42 0.33 -6.82 3.27
N SER A 43 0.76 -6.73 2.00
CA SER A 43 -0.04 -7.12 0.83
C SER A 43 -0.04 -8.64 0.59
N VAL A 44 -0.55 -9.38 1.57
CA VAL A 44 -0.46 -10.83 1.63
C VAL A 44 -1.77 -11.43 2.13
N ILE A 45 -2.16 -12.54 1.53
CA ILE A 45 -3.29 -13.36 1.97
C ILE A 45 -2.84 -14.81 2.04
N GLN A 46 -3.52 -15.62 2.84
CA GLN A 46 -3.33 -17.06 2.85
C GLN A 46 -4.69 -17.74 2.78
N TYR A 47 -4.87 -18.64 1.80
CA TYR A 47 -6.08 -19.45 1.72
C TYR A 47 -6.00 -20.63 2.70
N LEU A 48 -7.05 -20.81 3.50
CA LEU A 48 -7.12 -21.85 4.52
C LEU A 48 -8.17 -22.91 4.17
N LEU A 49 -7.89 -24.15 4.59
CA LEU A 49 -8.83 -25.26 4.51
C LEU A 49 -9.70 -25.37 5.77
N GLU A 50 -9.17 -24.95 6.91
CA GLU A 50 -9.83 -25.00 8.21
C GLU A 50 -9.46 -23.79 9.08
N GLN A 51 -10.28 -23.50 10.08
CA GLN A 51 -10.04 -22.41 11.00
C GLN A 51 -8.83 -22.70 11.89
N PRO A 52 -7.92 -21.72 12.10
CA PRO A 52 -6.83 -21.87 13.05
C PRO A 52 -7.37 -22.13 14.47
N PRO A 53 -6.63 -22.89 15.31
CA PRO A 53 -7.04 -23.15 16.68
C PRO A 53 -7.11 -21.85 17.49
N VAL A 54 -8.20 -21.68 18.24
CA VAL A 54 -8.43 -20.51 19.09
C VAL A 54 -7.88 -20.79 20.49
N THR A 55 -6.89 -20.01 20.91
CA THR A 55 -6.25 -20.14 22.23
C THR A 55 -6.63 -19.02 23.19
N GLU A 56 -6.85 -17.81 22.70
CA GLU A 56 -7.33 -16.66 23.49
C GLU A 56 -8.87 -16.68 23.61
N THR A 57 -9.37 -16.33 24.79
CA THR A 57 -10.80 -16.36 25.13
C THR A 57 -11.33 -15.00 25.59
N ASN A 58 -10.44 -14.06 25.91
CA ASN A 58 -10.82 -12.70 26.28
C ASN A 58 -11.21 -11.89 25.03
N LEU A 59 -12.48 -11.55 24.90
CA LEU A 59 -13.01 -10.83 23.75
C LEU A 59 -12.35 -9.47 23.52
N THR A 60 -12.09 -8.70 24.58
CA THR A 60 -11.44 -7.39 24.45
C THR A 60 -10.06 -7.51 23.83
N LYS A 61 -9.27 -8.52 24.23
CA LYS A 61 -7.98 -8.80 23.60
C LYS A 61 -8.11 -9.28 22.17
N LEU A 62 -9.06 -10.17 21.90
CA LEU A 62 -9.32 -10.68 20.55
C LEU A 62 -9.66 -9.55 19.57
N VAL A 63 -10.52 -8.60 19.98
CA VAL A 63 -10.87 -7.44 19.15
C VAL A 63 -9.70 -6.47 19.01
N ALA A 64 -8.95 -6.22 20.09
CA ALA A 64 -7.79 -5.32 20.05
C ALA A 64 -6.68 -5.83 19.09
N ASN A 65 -6.51 -7.15 18.97
CA ASN A 65 -5.52 -7.78 18.11
C ASN A 65 -6.05 -8.14 16.72
N LEU A 66 -7.29 -7.79 16.39
CA LEU A 66 -7.94 -8.27 15.16
C LEU A 66 -7.21 -7.83 13.88
N ASP A 67 -6.51 -6.70 13.91
CA ASP A 67 -5.65 -6.26 12.82
C ASP A 67 -4.44 -7.17 12.58
N ASP A 68 -3.94 -7.83 13.62
CA ASP A 68 -2.76 -8.69 13.54
C ASP A 68 -3.17 -10.15 13.25
N ASP A 69 -4.33 -10.59 13.76
CA ASP A 69 -4.80 -11.98 13.71
C ASP A 69 -6.05 -12.18 12.81
N LEU A 70 -6.21 -11.35 11.78
CA LEU A 70 -7.41 -11.32 10.94
C LEU A 70 -7.63 -12.61 10.12
N THR A 71 -8.57 -13.44 10.58
CA THR A 71 -9.12 -14.59 9.85
C THR A 71 -10.55 -14.30 9.42
N VAL A 72 -10.85 -14.47 8.13
CA VAL A 72 -12.17 -14.18 7.56
C VAL A 72 -12.60 -15.23 6.54
N HIS A 73 -13.90 -15.51 6.48
CA HIS A 73 -14.48 -16.19 5.32
C HIS A 73 -15.06 -15.15 4.37
N ILE A 74 -14.62 -15.14 3.10
CA ILE A 74 -15.09 -14.20 2.09
C ILE A 74 -15.91 -14.92 1.03
N THR A 75 -17.13 -14.44 0.82
CA THR A 75 -17.99 -14.78 -0.32
C THR A 75 -18.19 -13.54 -1.19
N SER A 76 -17.60 -13.55 -2.38
CA SER A 76 -17.66 -12.43 -3.32
C SER A 76 -17.39 -12.91 -4.75
N ASN A 77 -18.20 -12.47 -5.71
CA ASN A 77 -17.92 -12.68 -7.14
C ASN A 77 -16.71 -11.86 -7.63
N GLY A 78 -16.26 -10.90 -6.82
CA GLY A 78 -15.06 -10.11 -7.06
C GLY A 78 -13.75 -10.86 -6.80
N ILE A 79 -13.77 -12.06 -6.21
CA ILE A 79 -12.57 -12.88 -5.97
C ILE A 79 -12.62 -14.18 -6.75
N LYS A 80 -11.44 -14.78 -7.00
CA LYS A 80 -11.34 -16.01 -7.79
C LYS A 80 -11.94 -17.25 -7.11
N ARG A 81 -11.94 -17.27 -5.78
CA ARG A 81 -12.38 -18.39 -4.96
C ARG A 81 -12.99 -17.84 -3.68
N ASN A 82 -14.18 -18.31 -3.30
CA ASN A 82 -14.74 -18.05 -1.98
C ASN A 82 -14.10 -19.00 -0.97
N GLY A 83 -13.97 -18.58 0.28
CA GLY A 83 -13.43 -19.44 1.33
C GLY A 83 -12.82 -18.68 2.49
N LEU A 84 -12.04 -19.41 3.28
CA LEU A 84 -11.39 -18.92 4.48
C LEU A 84 -10.01 -18.35 4.15
N TYR A 85 -9.70 -17.19 4.71
CA TYR A 85 -8.48 -16.44 4.46
C TYR A 85 -7.89 -15.89 5.76
N ASN A 86 -6.57 -15.99 5.91
CA ASN A 86 -5.84 -15.02 6.73
C ASN A 86 -5.51 -13.81 5.86
N ILE A 87 -5.62 -12.62 6.44
CA ILE A 87 -5.45 -11.34 5.76
C ILE A 87 -4.32 -10.56 6.43
N GLY A 88 -3.41 -9.98 5.64
CA GLY A 88 -2.36 -9.11 6.16
C GLY A 88 -1.39 -9.85 7.09
N LYS A 89 -1.08 -9.24 8.25
CA LYS A 89 -0.08 -9.78 9.19
C LYS A 89 -0.35 -11.23 9.58
N SER A 90 -1.61 -11.62 9.76
CA SER A 90 -1.99 -13.00 10.10
C SER A 90 -1.49 -14.02 9.06
N ALA A 91 -1.49 -13.66 7.78
CA ALA A 91 -0.99 -14.53 6.71
C ALA A 91 0.55 -14.62 6.65
N THR A 92 1.28 -13.76 7.38
CA THR A 92 2.75 -13.81 7.46
C THR A 92 3.28 -14.77 8.53
N LEU A 93 2.41 -15.21 9.45
CA LEU A 93 2.80 -16.02 10.61
C LEU A 93 3.16 -17.47 10.26
N THR A 94 2.84 -17.92 9.05
CA THR A 94 3.09 -19.29 8.60
C THR A 94 4.00 -19.30 7.36
N SER A 95 4.83 -20.34 7.23
CA SER A 95 5.64 -20.59 6.03
C SER A 95 4.94 -21.52 5.03
N ASP A 96 3.63 -21.65 5.11
CA ASP A 96 2.86 -22.62 4.33
C ASP A 96 2.78 -22.25 2.84
N SER A 97 2.64 -23.27 2.00
CA SER A 97 2.62 -23.14 0.53
C SER A 97 1.44 -22.34 -0.05
N ASN A 98 0.45 -21.97 0.77
CA ASN A 98 -0.78 -21.33 0.33
C ASN A 98 -0.79 -19.81 0.59
N VAL A 99 0.35 -19.24 0.96
CA VAL A 99 0.55 -17.79 1.11
C VAL A 99 0.71 -17.16 -0.28
N GLU A 100 -0.18 -16.23 -0.62
CA GLU A 100 -0.13 -15.44 -1.84
C GLU A 100 0.34 -14.01 -1.53
N ASN A 101 1.45 -13.60 -2.16
CA ASN A 101 1.96 -12.23 -2.13
C ASN A 101 1.68 -11.52 -3.46
N MET A 102 1.65 -10.18 -3.43
CA MET A 102 1.56 -9.40 -4.66
C MET A 102 2.80 -9.65 -5.53
N ASN A 103 2.60 -10.07 -6.78
CA ASN A 103 3.71 -10.44 -7.63
C ASN A 103 4.37 -9.19 -8.25
N ILE A 104 5.55 -8.83 -7.74
CA ILE A 104 6.35 -7.70 -8.24
C ILE A 104 6.92 -7.92 -9.67
N ARG A 105 6.89 -9.15 -10.20
CA ARG A 105 7.49 -9.55 -11.48
C ARG A 105 6.48 -9.81 -12.61
N LEU A 106 5.19 -9.96 -12.37
CA LEU A 106 4.23 -10.30 -13.45
C LEU A 106 3.23 -9.19 -13.74
N GLY A 107 3.15 -8.17 -12.88
CA GLY A 107 2.14 -7.12 -12.95
C GLY A 107 0.72 -7.69 -12.86
N LYS A 108 -0.28 -6.91 -13.26
CA LYS A 108 -1.72 -7.26 -13.34
C LYS A 108 -2.47 -7.19 -12.00
N LYS A 109 -2.17 -6.20 -11.14
CA LYS A 109 -2.85 -5.99 -9.86
C LYS A 109 -4.38 -6.14 -9.98
N HIS A 110 -4.98 -5.54 -11.01
CA HIS A 110 -6.42 -5.60 -11.30
C HIS A 110 -7.03 -7.03 -11.38
N LYS A 111 -6.24 -8.09 -11.63
CA LYS A 111 -6.69 -9.51 -11.68
C LYS A 111 -6.36 -10.35 -10.44
N HIS A 112 -5.57 -9.82 -9.51
CA HIS A 112 -5.21 -10.56 -8.30
C HIS A 112 -6.37 -10.61 -7.30
N THR A 113 -6.43 -11.68 -6.49
CA THR A 113 -7.39 -11.81 -5.39
C THR A 113 -7.07 -10.82 -4.27
N ILE A 114 -5.77 -10.63 -3.98
CA ILE A 114 -5.24 -9.78 -2.90
C ILE A 114 -5.92 -8.40 -2.82
N PRO A 115 -5.98 -7.57 -3.89
CA PRO A 115 -6.70 -6.30 -3.90
C PRO A 115 -8.09 -6.34 -3.26
N VAL A 116 -8.91 -7.30 -3.68
CA VAL A 116 -10.32 -7.37 -3.28
C VAL A 116 -10.44 -8.01 -1.89
N ALA A 117 -9.76 -9.13 -1.66
CA ALA A 117 -9.82 -9.83 -0.39
C ALA A 117 -9.31 -8.98 0.78
N MET A 118 -8.19 -8.26 0.58
CA MET A 118 -7.64 -7.36 1.59
C MET A 118 -8.55 -6.17 1.86
N THR A 119 -9.09 -5.51 0.84
CA THR A 119 -10.02 -4.39 1.02
C THR A 119 -11.25 -4.82 1.83
N LEU A 120 -11.88 -5.93 1.44
CA LEU A 120 -13.04 -6.47 2.14
C LEU A 120 -12.71 -6.88 3.58
N GLY A 121 -11.58 -7.57 3.79
CA GLY A 121 -11.13 -8.00 5.12
C GLY A 121 -10.82 -6.83 6.04
N MET A 122 -10.06 -5.84 5.56
CA MET A 122 -9.71 -4.64 6.34
C MET A 122 -10.93 -3.81 6.71
N MET A 123 -11.88 -3.62 5.79
CA MET A 123 -13.14 -2.91 6.09
C MET A 123 -13.99 -3.67 7.11
N ALA A 124 -14.09 -4.99 6.99
CA ALA A 124 -14.83 -5.81 7.94
C ALA A 124 -14.20 -5.81 9.34
N CYS A 125 -12.85 -5.90 9.42
CA CYS A 125 -12.10 -5.78 10.67
C CYS A 125 -12.43 -4.47 11.37
N GLU A 126 -12.35 -3.36 10.64
CA GLU A 126 -12.57 -2.02 11.19
C GLU A 126 -14.02 -1.83 11.65
N ALA A 127 -15.00 -2.35 10.91
CA ALA A 127 -16.40 -2.28 11.33
C ALA A 127 -16.69 -3.11 12.60
N VAL A 128 -16.06 -4.28 12.74
CA VAL A 128 -16.17 -5.12 13.95
C VAL A 128 -15.55 -4.41 15.15
N LYS A 129 -14.36 -3.81 15.00
CA LYS A 129 -13.71 -3.03 16.05
C LYS A 129 -14.57 -1.82 16.46
N ASN A 130 -15.14 -1.09 15.51
CA ASN A 130 -16.02 0.04 15.81
C ASN A 130 -17.27 -0.39 16.58
N ALA A 131 -17.94 -1.47 16.14
CA ALA A 131 -19.10 -1.99 16.86
C ALA A 131 -18.79 -2.40 18.30
N PHE A 132 -17.64 -3.04 18.52
CA PHE A 132 -17.22 -3.40 19.87
C PHE A 132 -16.86 -2.18 20.72
N THR A 133 -16.18 -1.18 20.16
CA THR A 133 -15.83 0.05 20.86
C THR A 133 -17.07 0.84 21.30
N GLU A 134 -18.11 0.88 20.47
CA GLU A 134 -19.36 1.58 20.75
C GLU A 134 -20.15 0.94 21.91
N ASP A 135 -20.32 -0.38 21.86
CA ASP A 135 -21.30 -1.07 22.72
C ASP A 135 -20.65 -1.97 23.79
N GLY A 136 -19.35 -2.27 23.69
CA GLY A 136 -18.64 -3.23 24.53
C GLY A 136 -18.97 -4.70 24.26
N VAL A 137 -19.79 -4.97 23.24
CA VAL A 137 -20.27 -6.30 22.83
C VAL A 137 -20.25 -6.43 21.30
N LEU A 138 -20.18 -7.66 20.79
CA LEU A 138 -20.19 -7.90 19.34
C LEU A 138 -21.61 -8.13 18.80
N PRO A 139 -22.00 -7.45 17.70
CA PRO A 139 -23.23 -7.75 17.00
C PRO A 139 -23.09 -9.04 16.18
N SER A 140 -24.20 -9.71 15.90
CA SER A 140 -24.20 -10.85 14.98
C SER A 140 -24.02 -10.42 13.51
N THR A 141 -24.49 -9.23 13.15
CA THR A 141 -24.47 -8.73 11.77
C THR A 141 -24.08 -7.25 11.69
N ILE A 142 -23.30 -6.90 10.67
CA ILE A 142 -22.96 -5.52 10.33
C ILE A 142 -23.21 -5.30 8.83
N ASN A 143 -23.86 -4.20 8.46
CA ASN A 143 -23.97 -3.77 7.08
C ASN A 143 -23.11 -2.53 6.86
N ILE A 144 -22.25 -2.57 5.84
CA ILE A 144 -21.39 -1.46 5.42
C ILE A 144 -21.88 -0.96 4.07
N LYS A 145 -22.07 0.35 3.98
CA LYS A 145 -22.16 1.11 2.73
C LYS A 145 -20.90 1.94 2.56
N SER A 146 -20.33 1.97 1.36
CA SER A 146 -19.07 2.67 1.15
C SER A 146 -18.97 3.23 -0.27
N ASN A 147 -18.40 4.43 -0.39
CA ASN A 147 -17.74 4.85 -1.62
C ASN A 147 -16.25 4.47 -1.54
N LEU A 148 -15.77 3.74 -2.54
CA LEU A 148 -14.40 3.22 -2.58
C LEU A 148 -13.60 3.90 -3.68
N SER A 149 -12.40 4.37 -3.34
CA SER A 149 -11.40 4.77 -4.33
C SER A 149 -10.14 3.95 -4.23
N SER A 150 -9.54 3.65 -5.38
CA SER A 150 -8.21 3.05 -5.45
C SER A 150 -7.46 3.55 -6.68
N ALA A 151 -6.23 3.06 -6.88
CA ALA A 151 -5.42 3.35 -8.04
C ALA A 151 -4.73 2.08 -8.56
N ILE A 152 -4.41 2.07 -9.85
CA ILE A 152 -3.53 1.09 -10.47
C ILE A 152 -2.29 1.79 -11.04
N PRO A 153 -1.15 1.08 -11.16
CA PRO A 153 0.07 1.65 -11.72
C PRO A 153 -0.17 2.34 -13.05
N MET A 154 0.47 3.49 -13.25
CA MET A 154 0.30 4.31 -14.45
C MET A 154 0.73 3.53 -15.70
N SER A 155 1.82 2.78 -15.59
CA SER A 155 2.34 1.87 -16.60
C SER A 155 1.36 0.75 -17.00
N GLU A 156 0.48 0.35 -16.08
CA GLU A 156 -0.53 -0.68 -16.34
C GLU A 156 -1.88 -0.11 -16.76
N TYR A 157 -2.13 1.19 -16.57
CA TYR A 157 -3.47 1.74 -16.66
C TYR A 157 -4.04 1.67 -18.07
N THR A 158 -5.26 1.12 -18.16
CA THR A 158 -6.20 1.39 -19.24
C THR A 158 -7.58 1.59 -18.62
N VAL A 159 -8.50 2.25 -19.34
CA VAL A 159 -9.88 2.40 -18.88
C VAL A 159 -10.49 1.03 -18.58
N ASP A 160 -10.36 0.07 -19.49
CA ASP A 160 -10.86 -1.30 -19.31
C ASP A 160 -10.33 -2.00 -18.05
N LYS A 161 -9.04 -1.81 -17.71
CA LYS A 161 -8.44 -2.42 -16.52
C LYS A 161 -8.91 -1.76 -15.23
N ALA A 162 -9.07 -0.43 -15.25
CA ALA A 162 -9.62 0.31 -14.13
C ALA A 162 -11.08 -0.10 -13.89
N GLU A 163 -11.91 -0.08 -14.93
CA GLU A 163 -13.31 -0.52 -14.87
C GLU A 163 -13.43 -1.99 -14.47
N PHE A 164 -12.52 -2.86 -14.92
CA PHE A 164 -12.50 -4.25 -14.50
C PHE A 164 -12.31 -4.38 -12.99
N LEU A 165 -11.41 -3.59 -12.40
CA LEU A 165 -11.25 -3.59 -10.94
C LEU A 165 -12.43 -2.92 -10.24
N GLU A 166 -12.96 -1.81 -10.77
CA GLU A 166 -14.18 -1.16 -10.25
C GLU A 166 -15.35 -2.14 -10.18
N ARG A 167 -15.62 -2.89 -11.26
CA ARG A 167 -16.71 -3.90 -11.31
C ARG A 167 -16.55 -5.00 -10.28
N ARG A 168 -15.32 -5.44 -9.99
CA ARG A 168 -15.07 -6.49 -8.97
C ARG A 168 -15.52 -6.07 -7.56
N PHE A 169 -15.64 -4.77 -7.30
CA PHE A 169 -16.19 -4.23 -6.06
C PHE A 169 -17.65 -3.79 -6.22
N ALA A 170 -17.99 -3.11 -7.32
CA ALA A 170 -19.32 -2.53 -7.49
C ALA A 170 -20.41 -3.57 -7.77
N GLU A 171 -20.06 -4.67 -8.46
CA GLU A 171 -21.02 -5.71 -8.80
C GLU A 171 -21.13 -6.67 -7.62
N ASN A 172 -22.31 -6.65 -6.98
CA ASN A 172 -22.78 -7.53 -5.89
C ASN A 172 -22.46 -7.05 -4.46
N THR A 173 -23.32 -7.45 -3.52
CA THR A 173 -23.03 -7.38 -2.09
C THR A 173 -22.01 -8.46 -1.74
N HIS A 174 -20.95 -8.06 -1.05
CA HIS A 174 -19.92 -8.97 -0.54
C HIS A 174 -20.27 -9.41 0.88
N VAL A 175 -20.01 -10.67 1.21
CA VAL A 175 -20.21 -11.21 2.55
C VAL A 175 -18.87 -11.60 3.13
N VAL A 176 -18.54 -11.06 4.29
CA VAL A 176 -17.32 -11.35 5.04
C VAL A 176 -17.72 -11.81 6.44
N VAL A 177 -17.42 -13.05 6.78
CA VAL A 177 -17.58 -13.56 8.15
C VAL A 177 -16.25 -13.39 8.87
N VAL A 178 -16.21 -12.53 9.87
CA VAL A 178 -15.03 -12.26 10.68
C VAL A 178 -15.03 -13.19 11.88
N TYR A 179 -13.92 -13.91 12.08
CA TYR A 179 -13.75 -14.79 13.23
C TYR A 179 -13.07 -14.04 14.37
N VAL A 180 -13.77 -13.91 15.50
CA VAL A 180 -13.24 -13.30 16.73
C VAL A 180 -13.18 -14.38 17.80
N GLY A 181 -12.06 -15.11 17.80
CA GLY A 181 -11.94 -16.37 18.53
C GLY A 181 -12.99 -17.38 18.07
N LYS A 182 -13.89 -17.79 18.98
CA LYS A 182 -14.99 -18.72 18.67
C LYS A 182 -16.25 -18.00 18.17
N LEU A 183 -16.33 -16.69 18.31
CA LEU A 183 -17.46 -15.89 17.83
C LEU A 183 -17.27 -15.55 16.36
N THR A 184 -18.38 -15.31 15.66
CA THR A 184 -18.36 -14.88 14.27
C THR A 184 -19.27 -13.68 14.08
N VAL A 185 -18.81 -12.69 13.33
CA VAL A 185 -19.60 -11.51 12.95
C VAL A 185 -19.77 -11.53 11.43
N THR A 186 -21.01 -11.52 10.95
CA THR A 186 -21.27 -11.46 9.50
C THR A 186 -21.33 -10.01 9.05
N VAL A 187 -20.47 -9.64 8.12
CA VAL A 187 -20.38 -8.29 7.57
C VAL A 187 -20.81 -8.31 6.11
N PHE A 188 -21.86 -7.56 5.78
CA PHE A 188 -22.30 -7.32 4.40
C PHE A 188 -21.73 -6.00 3.92
N ILE A 189 -20.98 -6.01 2.82
CA ILE A 189 -20.35 -4.81 2.26
C ILE A 189 -20.97 -4.52 0.89
N THR A 190 -21.54 -3.34 0.73
CA THR A 190 -22.06 -2.85 -0.54
C THR A 190 -21.37 -1.53 -0.89
N PHE A 191 -20.78 -1.47 -2.08
CA PHE A 191 -20.17 -0.24 -2.57
C PHE A 191 -21.18 0.55 -3.39
N GLU A 192 -21.49 1.78 -2.95
CA GLU A 192 -22.44 2.66 -3.64
C GLU A 192 -21.80 3.30 -4.88
N SER A 193 -20.50 3.56 -4.82
CA SER A 193 -19.68 3.98 -5.96
C SER A 193 -18.25 3.51 -5.78
N VAL A 194 -17.61 3.15 -6.89
CA VAL A 194 -16.21 2.71 -6.92
C VAL A 194 -15.47 3.50 -7.99
N LYS A 195 -14.29 4.04 -7.64
CA LYS A 195 -13.43 4.73 -8.59
C LYS A 195 -12.00 4.21 -8.54
N VAL A 196 -11.48 3.78 -9.68
CA VAL A 196 -10.08 3.40 -9.84
C VAL A 196 -9.39 4.40 -10.76
N THR A 197 -8.42 5.12 -10.22
CA THR A 197 -7.61 6.10 -10.96
C THR A 197 -6.21 5.55 -11.25
N LYS A 198 -5.33 6.40 -11.77
CA LYS A 198 -3.92 6.13 -12.05
C LYS A 198 -3.09 6.51 -10.82
N GLU A 199 -2.11 5.69 -10.45
CA GLU A 199 -1.08 6.08 -9.47
C GLU A 199 -0.35 7.35 -9.97
N GLY A 200 0.18 8.16 -9.04
CA GLY A 200 0.80 9.47 -9.32
C GLY A 200 -0.17 10.65 -9.43
N VAL A 201 -1.40 10.44 -9.92
CA VAL A 201 -2.44 11.49 -9.86
C VAL A 201 -2.83 11.80 -8.41
N PRO A 202 -3.16 10.81 -7.56
CA PRO A 202 -3.43 11.06 -6.14
C PRO A 202 -2.29 11.81 -5.45
N SER A 203 -1.03 11.41 -5.64
CA SER A 203 0.11 12.06 -5.00
C SER A 203 0.21 13.55 -5.34
N LEU A 204 -0.13 13.95 -6.56
CA LEU A 204 -0.19 15.36 -6.91
C LEU A 204 -1.26 16.12 -6.11
N TYR A 205 -2.44 15.52 -5.90
CA TYR A 205 -3.47 16.12 -5.04
C TYR A 205 -3.05 16.14 -3.56
N ALA A 206 -2.33 15.13 -3.10
CA ALA A 206 -1.75 15.13 -1.76
C ALA A 206 -0.74 16.26 -1.59
N LEU A 207 0.14 16.49 -2.58
CA LEU A 207 1.08 17.60 -2.57
C LEU A 207 0.34 18.94 -2.45
N ILE A 208 -0.55 19.27 -3.40
CA ILE A 208 -1.14 20.62 -3.47
C ILE A 208 -2.05 20.97 -2.28
N GLU A 209 -2.55 19.97 -1.54
CA GLU A 209 -3.41 20.15 -0.36
C GLU A 209 -2.68 19.90 0.96
N ALA A 210 -1.40 19.53 0.94
CA ALA A 210 -0.62 19.31 2.15
C ALA A 210 -0.37 20.61 2.91
N ASP A 211 0.02 20.45 4.18
CA ASP A 211 0.57 21.53 4.98
C ASP A 211 1.94 21.99 4.42
N SER A 212 2.34 23.22 4.75
CA SER A 212 3.53 23.84 4.14
C SER A 212 4.84 23.16 4.52
N ASP A 213 4.85 22.37 5.58
CA ASP A 213 6.02 21.64 6.09
C ASP A 213 6.47 20.49 5.18
N ILE A 214 5.59 19.97 4.30
CA ILE A 214 5.99 19.05 3.22
C ILE A 214 7.09 19.65 2.32
N LEU A 215 7.19 20.98 2.25
CA LEU A 215 8.16 21.72 1.46
C LEU A 215 9.36 22.23 2.26
N ASN A 216 9.48 21.90 3.56
CA ASN A 216 10.58 22.44 4.39
C ASN A 216 11.96 22.15 3.80
N LYS A 217 12.20 20.90 3.39
CA LYS A 217 13.46 20.48 2.77
C LYS A 217 13.74 21.24 1.46
N TYR A 218 12.72 21.40 0.63
CA TYR A 218 12.80 22.16 -0.62
C TYR A 218 13.11 23.64 -0.38
N ASN A 219 12.37 24.28 0.53
CA ASN A 219 12.51 25.69 0.84
C ASN A 219 13.87 26.01 1.47
N GLU A 220 14.40 25.11 2.30
CA GLU A 220 15.76 25.20 2.84
C GLU A 220 16.81 25.03 1.73
N GLN A 221 16.67 24.02 0.86
CA GLN A 221 17.59 23.77 -0.24
C GLN A 221 17.71 24.96 -1.18
N TYR A 222 16.58 25.55 -1.59
CA TYR A 222 16.55 26.62 -2.59
C TYR A 222 16.44 28.03 -2.02
N GLN A 223 16.38 28.18 -0.69
CA GLN A 223 16.17 29.46 -0.01
C GLN A 223 14.89 30.17 -0.49
N GLU A 224 13.81 29.40 -0.60
CA GLU A 224 12.50 29.87 -1.07
C GLU A 224 11.43 29.79 0.02
N ASN A 225 10.25 30.35 -0.28
CA ASN A 225 9.05 30.22 0.55
C ASN A 225 7.90 29.70 -0.31
N ALA A 226 8.17 28.63 -1.04
CA ALA A 226 7.17 27.97 -1.87
C ALA A 226 6.10 27.34 -1.00
N LYS A 227 4.88 27.36 -1.50
CA LYS A 227 3.70 26.75 -0.91
C LYS A 227 3.19 25.63 -1.81
N PRO A 228 2.51 24.61 -1.27
CA PRO A 228 2.10 23.49 -2.12
C PRO A 228 1.17 23.87 -3.28
N LYS A 229 0.38 24.95 -3.12
CA LYS A 229 -0.44 25.53 -4.19
C LYS A 229 0.36 26.10 -5.36
N ASP A 230 1.62 26.44 -5.18
CA ASP A 230 2.48 26.98 -6.25
C ASP A 230 2.82 25.91 -7.31
N PHE A 231 2.59 24.63 -6.97
CA PHE A 231 2.85 23.48 -7.84
C PHE A 231 1.67 23.13 -8.76
N VAL A 232 0.50 23.74 -8.61
CA VAL A 232 -0.74 23.39 -9.35
C VAL A 232 -0.59 23.49 -10.87
N ASN A 233 0.20 24.45 -11.36
CA ASN A 233 0.39 24.72 -12.80
C ASN A 233 1.79 24.31 -13.30
N LYS A 234 2.54 23.55 -12.51
CA LYS A 234 3.92 23.18 -12.83
C LYS A 234 3.98 21.94 -13.71
N LYS A 235 5.07 21.83 -14.45
CA LYS A 235 5.44 20.61 -15.16
C LYS A 235 6.32 19.78 -14.25
N ILE A 236 5.85 18.60 -13.85
CA ILE A 236 6.53 17.78 -12.85
C ILE A 236 6.74 16.38 -13.42
N LEU A 237 7.99 15.91 -13.39
CA LEU A 237 8.35 14.50 -13.53
C LEU A 237 8.36 13.87 -12.13
N HIS A 238 7.34 13.08 -11.83
CA HIS A 238 7.22 12.36 -10.56
C HIS A 238 7.97 11.03 -10.65
N ALA A 239 8.72 10.69 -9.61
CA ALA A 239 9.34 9.39 -9.39
C ALA A 239 8.78 8.79 -8.08
N ASP A 240 7.76 7.95 -8.21
CA ASP A 240 7.15 7.21 -7.09
C ASP A 240 7.90 5.89 -6.90
N ILE A 241 8.88 5.90 -6.00
CA ILE A 241 9.75 4.75 -5.75
C ILE A 241 9.08 3.81 -4.74
N GLY A 242 8.58 2.67 -5.22
CA GLY A 242 7.98 1.63 -4.40
C GLY A 242 8.93 0.47 -4.05
N ASP A 243 8.39 -0.58 -3.40
CA ASP A 243 9.17 -1.80 -3.09
C ASP A 243 9.49 -2.62 -4.35
N GLY A 244 8.54 -2.74 -5.27
CA GLY A 244 8.71 -3.56 -6.48
C GLY A 244 8.78 -2.77 -7.79
N THR A 245 8.30 -1.55 -7.80
CA THR A 245 8.22 -0.73 -9.01
C THR A 245 8.52 0.72 -8.69
N THR A 246 9.10 1.43 -9.64
CA THR A 246 9.20 2.88 -9.64
C THR A 246 8.36 3.40 -10.80
N GLU A 247 7.35 4.22 -10.49
CA GLU A 247 6.48 4.82 -11.50
C GLU A 247 6.97 6.24 -11.82
N TYR A 248 7.19 6.50 -13.12
CA TYR A 248 7.60 7.78 -13.65
C TYR A 248 6.41 8.46 -14.31
N VAL A 249 5.84 9.48 -13.65
CA VAL A 249 4.62 10.15 -14.10
C VAL A 249 4.94 11.58 -14.48
N TYR A 250 4.80 11.93 -15.75
CA TYR A 250 4.92 13.32 -16.19
C TYR A 250 3.56 14.01 -16.16
N THR A 251 3.52 15.19 -15.56
CA THR A 251 2.31 16.01 -15.40
C THR A 251 2.53 17.41 -15.95
N GLN A 252 1.48 17.99 -16.54
CA GLN A 252 1.40 19.41 -16.88
C GLN A 252 0.22 20.02 -16.13
N GLY A 253 0.56 20.80 -15.10
CA GLY A 253 -0.40 21.14 -14.05
C GLY A 253 -0.97 19.87 -13.41
N LEU A 254 -2.30 19.83 -13.22
CA LEU A 254 -2.98 18.68 -12.62
C LEU A 254 -3.22 17.48 -13.55
N ASN A 255 -2.73 17.54 -14.79
CA ASN A 255 -3.03 16.53 -15.81
C ASN A 255 -1.80 15.65 -16.10
N PRO A 256 -1.89 14.32 -15.90
CA PRO A 256 -0.86 13.41 -16.37
C PRO A 256 -0.88 13.33 -17.90
N ILE A 257 0.30 13.22 -18.52
CA ILE A 257 0.47 13.06 -19.96
C ILE A 257 0.81 11.59 -20.25
N PRO A 258 -0.17 10.71 -20.56
CA PRO A 258 0.04 9.27 -20.43
C PRO A 258 1.13 8.68 -21.33
N LYS A 259 1.32 9.25 -22.53
CA LYS A 259 2.37 8.85 -23.48
C LYS A 259 3.80 9.10 -22.95
N ASN A 260 3.94 9.94 -21.93
CA ASN A 260 5.20 10.31 -21.31
C ASN A 260 5.37 9.66 -19.93
N CYS A 261 4.47 8.76 -19.53
CA CYS A 261 4.56 8.06 -18.26
C CYS A 261 4.99 6.61 -18.47
N THR A 262 5.86 6.11 -17.60
CA THR A 262 6.36 4.72 -17.62
C THR A 262 6.44 4.17 -16.20
N GLY A 263 6.72 2.89 -16.09
CA GLY A 263 6.93 2.22 -14.81
C GLY A 263 7.99 1.14 -14.98
N GLU A 264 8.98 1.17 -14.12
CA GLU A 264 10.14 0.29 -14.19
C GLU A 264 10.19 -0.62 -12.96
N ARG A 265 10.77 -1.80 -13.14
CA ARG A 265 10.96 -2.79 -12.08
C ARG A 265 12.20 -2.45 -11.25
N ARG A 266 12.05 -1.38 -10.48
CA ARG A 266 13.05 -0.82 -9.57
C ARG A 266 12.44 -0.70 -8.20
N GLY A 267 13.21 -1.04 -7.17
CA GLY A 267 12.74 -0.90 -5.81
C GLY A 267 13.55 -1.73 -4.81
N VAL A 268 13.28 -1.49 -3.54
CA VAL A 268 13.97 -2.11 -2.40
C VAL A 268 13.80 -3.63 -2.42
N GLY A 269 12.66 -4.11 -2.90
CA GLY A 269 12.38 -5.53 -3.02
C GLY A 269 13.24 -6.22 -4.07
N HIS A 270 13.57 -5.54 -5.17
CA HIS A 270 14.52 -6.07 -6.15
C HIS A 270 15.94 -6.09 -5.59
N ALA A 271 16.37 -5.06 -4.86
CA ALA A 271 17.65 -5.08 -4.14
C ALA A 271 17.72 -6.26 -3.16
N THR A 272 16.63 -6.53 -2.44
CA THR A 272 16.55 -7.66 -1.50
C THR A 272 16.67 -9.01 -2.22
N GLU A 273 15.98 -9.20 -3.35
CA GLU A 273 16.07 -10.42 -4.15
C GLU A 273 17.48 -10.66 -4.72
N ASP A 274 18.11 -9.60 -5.22
CA ASP A 274 19.49 -9.65 -5.71
C ASP A 274 20.47 -10.01 -4.58
N ALA A 275 20.30 -9.41 -3.39
CA ALA A 275 21.13 -9.69 -2.22
C ALA A 275 20.99 -11.13 -1.72
N ILE A 276 19.77 -11.69 -1.71
CA ILE A 276 19.53 -13.12 -1.40
C ILE A 276 20.26 -14.02 -2.39
N LYS A 277 20.24 -13.67 -3.68
CA LYS A 277 20.94 -14.43 -4.72
C LYS A 277 22.46 -14.40 -4.49
N LEU A 278 23.02 -13.23 -4.18
CA LEU A 278 24.44 -13.07 -3.87
C LEU A 278 24.84 -13.88 -2.63
N LEU A 279 24.05 -13.83 -1.55
CA LEU A 279 24.33 -14.61 -0.33
C LEU A 279 24.24 -16.13 -0.59
N LYS A 280 23.29 -16.56 -1.43
CA LYS A 280 23.21 -17.95 -1.88
C LYS A 280 24.46 -18.37 -2.65
N GLU A 281 24.95 -17.53 -3.56
CA GLU A 281 26.16 -17.80 -4.34
C GLU A 281 27.40 -17.87 -3.44
N ASP A 282 27.55 -16.92 -2.51
CA ASP A 282 28.65 -16.85 -1.53
C ASP A 282 28.70 -18.08 -0.61
N THR A 283 27.54 -18.64 -0.27
CA THR A 283 27.43 -19.86 0.54
C THR A 283 27.50 -21.15 -0.29
N ASN A 284 27.85 -21.07 -1.58
CA ASN A 284 27.86 -22.17 -2.56
C ASN A 284 26.53 -22.93 -2.61
N GLY A 285 25.42 -22.19 -2.56
CA GLY A 285 24.06 -22.72 -2.66
C GLY A 285 23.55 -23.43 -1.41
N ARG A 286 24.31 -23.45 -0.30
CA ARG A 286 23.92 -24.15 0.95
C ARG A 286 22.88 -23.39 1.77
N VAL A 287 22.74 -22.10 1.54
CA VAL A 287 21.77 -21.25 2.24
C VAL A 287 20.70 -20.81 1.24
N LEU A 288 19.48 -21.31 1.45
CA LEU A 288 18.29 -20.98 0.66
C LEU A 288 17.34 -20.20 1.57
N LEU A 289 17.23 -18.90 1.34
CA LEU A 289 16.41 -18.00 2.14
C LEU A 289 15.28 -17.43 1.29
N ASN A 290 14.12 -17.27 1.90
CA ASN A 290 13.10 -16.34 1.42
C ASN A 290 13.37 -14.92 1.98
N ARG A 291 12.60 -13.92 1.50
CA ARG A 291 12.75 -12.52 1.94
C ARG A 291 12.59 -12.37 3.46
N GLN A 292 11.62 -13.04 4.07
CA GLN A 292 11.39 -12.94 5.50
C GLN A 292 12.58 -13.46 6.31
N GLN A 293 13.12 -14.62 5.94
CA GLN A 293 14.30 -15.20 6.59
C GLN A 293 15.53 -14.31 6.42
N TYR A 294 15.69 -13.70 5.25
CA TYR A 294 16.76 -12.73 5.00
C TYR A 294 16.63 -11.50 5.90
N MET A 295 15.43 -10.94 6.01
CA MET A 295 15.18 -9.80 6.91
C MET A 295 15.39 -10.16 8.38
N ASN A 296 15.04 -11.38 8.80
CA ASN A 296 15.30 -11.84 10.16
C ASN A 296 16.81 -11.87 10.48
N ILE A 297 17.66 -12.21 9.51
CA ILE A 297 19.12 -12.13 9.65
C ILE A 297 19.54 -10.66 9.84
N LEU A 298 19.01 -9.74 9.04
CA LEU A 298 19.35 -8.31 9.13
C LEU A 298 18.84 -7.66 10.42
N ASN A 299 17.78 -8.19 11.03
CA ASN A 299 17.26 -7.73 12.31
C ASN A 299 18.01 -8.30 13.52
N ASP A 300 18.92 -9.27 13.30
CA ASP A 300 19.76 -9.86 14.34
C ASP A 300 21.25 -9.62 14.02
N PRO A 301 21.85 -8.53 14.54
CA PRO A 301 23.27 -8.25 14.37
C PRO A 301 24.20 -9.35 14.88
N THR A 302 23.72 -10.27 15.72
CA THR A 302 24.50 -11.40 16.25
C THR A 302 24.46 -12.62 15.33
N HIS A 303 23.57 -12.65 14.33
CA HIS A 303 23.45 -13.75 13.40
C HIS A 303 24.74 -13.92 12.57
N ARG A 304 25.22 -15.15 12.42
CA ARG A 304 26.51 -15.45 11.75
C ARG A 304 26.64 -14.93 10.31
N LEU A 305 25.52 -14.70 9.63
CA LEU A 305 25.45 -14.21 8.24
C LEU A 305 25.15 -12.70 8.15
N TYR A 306 25.02 -11.99 9.27
CA TYR A 306 24.60 -10.59 9.30
C TYR A 306 25.49 -9.68 8.45
N GLN A 307 26.81 -9.81 8.58
CA GLN A 307 27.77 -8.95 7.89
C GLN A 307 27.69 -9.11 6.37
N ASP A 308 27.67 -10.35 5.87
CA ASP A 308 27.57 -10.63 4.44
C ASP A 308 26.19 -10.22 3.89
N ALA A 309 25.11 -10.52 4.62
CA ALA A 309 23.76 -10.13 4.23
C ALA A 309 23.61 -8.59 4.15
N SER A 310 24.16 -7.86 5.12
CA SER A 310 24.14 -6.40 5.12
C SER A 310 24.93 -5.85 3.93
N ARG A 311 26.16 -6.33 3.71
CA ARG A 311 27.01 -5.91 2.58
C ARG A 311 26.34 -6.16 1.23
N PHE A 312 25.76 -7.34 1.02
CA PHE A 312 25.08 -7.66 -0.23
C PHE A 312 23.82 -6.83 -0.45
N LEU A 313 23.08 -6.49 0.62
CA LEU A 313 21.93 -5.61 0.51
C LEU A 313 22.35 -4.19 0.11
N GLU A 314 23.34 -3.61 0.77
CA GLU A 314 23.83 -2.26 0.45
C GLU A 314 24.36 -2.15 -0.98
N ASN A 315 25.14 -3.14 -1.44
CA ASN A 315 25.62 -3.19 -2.83
C ASN A 315 24.45 -3.30 -3.82
N SER A 316 23.45 -4.12 -3.50
CA SER A 316 22.27 -4.28 -4.35
C SER A 316 21.41 -3.02 -4.37
N LYS A 317 21.29 -2.31 -3.24
CA LYS A 317 20.62 -1.02 -3.15
C LYS A 317 21.34 0.02 -4.02
N TYR A 318 22.66 0.10 -3.95
CA TYR A 318 23.45 0.99 -4.81
C TYR A 318 23.20 0.75 -6.31
N ILE A 319 23.16 -0.52 -6.74
CA ILE A 319 22.87 -0.87 -8.14
C ILE A 319 21.44 -0.46 -8.52
N GLN A 320 20.45 -0.64 -7.64
CA GLN A 320 19.07 -0.21 -7.90
C GLN A 320 18.96 1.31 -7.94
N ALA A 321 19.62 2.03 -7.04
CA ALA A 321 19.68 3.49 -7.03
C ALA A 321 20.25 4.02 -8.35
N LYS A 322 21.40 3.52 -8.82
CA LYS A 322 21.96 3.91 -10.12
C LYS A 322 20.99 3.74 -11.27
N LYS A 323 20.29 2.61 -11.32
CA LYS A 323 19.29 2.37 -12.37
C LYS A 323 18.10 3.33 -12.27
N ILE A 324 17.66 3.67 -11.05
CA ILE A 324 16.60 4.66 -10.83
C ILE A 324 17.04 6.05 -11.30
N LEU A 325 18.29 6.44 -11.02
CA LEU A 325 18.88 7.68 -11.49
C LEU A 325 18.94 7.72 -13.03
N GLU A 326 19.54 6.69 -13.66
CA GLU A 326 19.60 6.53 -15.13
C GLU A 326 18.20 6.58 -15.75
N ASP A 327 17.22 5.92 -15.12
CA ASP A 327 15.84 5.98 -15.54
C ASP A 327 15.33 7.44 -15.47
N ILE A 328 15.49 8.15 -14.35
CA ILE A 328 15.04 9.55 -14.24
C ILE A 328 15.66 10.43 -15.33
N GLU A 329 16.97 10.32 -15.56
CA GLU A 329 17.71 11.08 -16.58
C GLU A 329 17.22 10.78 -18.00
N GLU A 330 17.04 9.51 -18.34
CA GLU A 330 16.51 9.06 -19.64
C GLU A 330 15.08 9.56 -19.85
N LYS A 331 14.22 9.46 -18.83
CA LYS A 331 12.81 9.88 -18.96
C LYS A 331 12.72 11.41 -19.06
N TYR A 332 13.56 12.15 -18.32
CA TYR A 332 13.68 13.60 -18.46
C TYR A 332 14.10 13.99 -19.89
N THR A 333 15.13 13.35 -20.42
CA THR A 333 15.72 13.72 -21.72
C THR A 333 14.88 13.23 -22.90
N GLU A 334 14.48 11.97 -22.90
CA GLU A 334 13.88 11.31 -24.06
C GLU A 334 12.34 11.36 -24.07
N LYS A 335 11.69 11.25 -22.91
CA LYS A 335 10.22 11.21 -22.86
C LYS A 335 9.61 12.59 -22.84
N ILE A 336 10.23 13.53 -22.12
CA ILE A 336 9.69 14.86 -21.94
C ILE A 336 10.53 15.96 -22.59
N ALA A 337 11.64 15.62 -23.27
CA ALA A 337 12.51 16.56 -23.98
C ALA A 337 13.00 17.72 -23.09
N GLY A 338 13.30 17.41 -21.83
CA GLY A 338 13.73 18.38 -20.81
C GLY A 338 12.63 19.35 -20.35
N ASP A 339 11.37 19.10 -20.65
CA ASP A 339 10.25 20.01 -20.34
C ASP A 339 9.64 19.75 -18.95
N ALA A 340 10.44 19.84 -17.88
CA ALA A 340 9.93 19.83 -16.51
C ALA A 340 10.51 20.97 -15.67
N ASP A 341 9.66 21.58 -14.85
CA ASP A 341 10.08 22.56 -13.84
C ASP A 341 10.67 21.86 -12.61
N PHE A 342 10.17 20.66 -12.31
CA PHE A 342 10.57 19.87 -11.14
C PHE A 342 10.70 18.37 -11.44
N ILE A 343 11.67 17.75 -10.77
CA ILE A 343 11.70 16.30 -10.54
C ILE A 343 11.24 16.07 -9.10
N CYS A 344 10.09 15.41 -8.93
CA CYS A 344 9.50 15.15 -7.61
C CYS A 344 9.72 13.68 -7.22
N VAL A 345 10.39 13.43 -6.09
CA VAL A 345 10.71 12.07 -5.62
C VAL A 345 9.97 11.77 -4.32
N TYR A 346 9.25 10.65 -4.29
CA TYR A 346 8.50 10.17 -3.13
C TYR A 346 8.30 8.65 -3.19
N GLY A 347 7.48 8.11 -2.28
CA GLY A 347 7.22 6.68 -2.17
C GLY A 347 7.96 6.02 -1.00
N GLY A 348 7.68 4.76 -0.74
CA GLY A 348 8.32 4.04 0.37
C GLY A 348 9.80 3.77 0.14
N GLY A 349 10.20 3.56 -1.11
CA GLY A 349 11.58 3.32 -1.50
C GLY A 349 12.44 4.58 -1.53
N SER A 350 11.85 5.79 -1.65
CA SER A 350 12.66 7.01 -1.62
C SER A 350 13.41 7.14 -0.30
N ILE A 351 12.78 6.78 0.82
CA ILE A 351 13.40 6.77 2.16
C ILE A 351 14.65 5.87 2.18
N GLU A 352 14.57 4.69 1.57
CA GLU A 352 15.65 3.71 1.56
C GLU A 352 16.79 4.05 0.60
N PHE A 353 16.52 4.86 -0.43
CA PHE A 353 17.49 5.24 -1.46
C PHE A 353 17.98 6.69 -1.34
N GLU A 354 17.48 7.49 -0.41
CA GLU A 354 17.79 8.92 -0.29
C GLU A 354 19.29 9.19 -0.24
N ALA A 355 20.02 8.49 0.64
CA ALA A 355 21.46 8.65 0.79
C ALA A 355 22.28 8.26 -0.46
N LEU A 356 21.67 7.53 -1.40
CA LEU A 356 22.31 7.04 -2.63
C LEU A 356 21.87 7.81 -3.88
N LEU A 357 20.82 8.61 -3.80
CA LEU A 357 20.17 9.27 -4.94
C LEU A 357 20.14 10.79 -4.84
N TYR A 358 20.03 11.34 -3.62
CA TYR A 358 19.66 12.74 -3.44
C TYR A 358 20.68 13.70 -4.06
N GLU A 359 21.97 13.51 -3.77
CA GLU A 359 23.04 14.39 -4.28
C GLU A 359 23.19 14.27 -5.79
N ASP A 360 23.24 13.04 -6.33
CA ASP A 360 23.36 12.81 -7.77
C ASP A 360 22.16 13.40 -8.55
N LEU A 361 20.93 13.27 -8.03
CA LEU A 361 19.75 13.88 -8.64
C LEU A 361 19.73 15.41 -8.50
N LEU A 362 20.26 15.94 -7.40
CA LEU A 362 20.37 17.38 -7.20
C LEU A 362 21.34 17.98 -8.23
N GLU A 363 22.52 17.37 -8.40
CA GLU A 363 23.51 17.74 -9.42
C GLU A 363 22.89 17.69 -10.82
N PHE A 364 22.22 16.58 -11.18
CA PHE A 364 21.52 16.47 -12.45
C PHE A 364 20.47 17.58 -12.65
N CYS A 365 19.66 17.88 -11.64
CA CYS A 365 18.67 18.95 -11.71
C CYS A 365 19.32 20.32 -11.97
N GLU A 366 20.46 20.62 -11.33
CA GLU A 366 21.22 21.84 -11.57
C GLU A 366 21.74 21.94 -13.01
N GLU A 367 22.29 20.84 -13.54
CA GLU A 367 22.79 20.78 -14.93
C GLU A 367 21.72 21.08 -15.98
N VAL A 368 20.51 20.57 -15.75
CA VAL A 368 19.38 20.72 -16.69
C VAL A 368 18.46 21.91 -16.36
N ASN A 369 18.85 22.75 -15.39
CA ASN A 369 18.09 23.92 -14.92
C ASN A 369 16.64 23.56 -14.49
N CYS A 370 16.52 22.47 -13.76
CA CYS A 370 15.30 21.97 -13.10
C CYS A 370 15.50 22.00 -11.58
N LYS A 371 14.43 21.78 -10.80
CA LYS A 371 14.53 21.69 -9.34
C LYS A 371 14.13 20.31 -8.81
N LEU A 372 14.86 19.84 -7.80
CA LEU A 372 14.56 18.62 -7.09
C LEU A 372 13.55 18.90 -5.97
N LEU A 373 12.39 18.26 -6.04
CA LEU A 373 11.41 18.22 -4.95
C LEU A 373 11.45 16.84 -4.30
N TRP A 374 12.28 16.67 -3.27
CA TRP A 374 12.33 15.43 -2.49
C TRP A 374 11.34 15.49 -1.32
N ILE A 375 10.29 14.67 -1.38
CA ILE A 375 9.25 14.68 -0.35
C ILE A 375 9.78 14.04 0.95
N PRO A 376 9.62 14.69 2.11
CA PRO A 376 10.04 14.14 3.40
C PRO A 376 9.36 12.80 3.73
N LYS A 377 10.07 11.95 4.47
CA LYS A 377 9.63 10.59 4.83
C LYS A 377 8.28 10.54 5.55
N GLU A 378 7.94 11.60 6.29
CA GLU A 378 6.68 11.76 7.02
C GLU A 378 5.47 11.78 6.07
N TYR A 379 5.68 12.20 4.83
CA TYR A 379 4.66 12.34 3.80
C TYR A 379 4.80 11.30 2.69
N ALA A 380 6.03 10.97 2.29
CA ALA A 380 6.36 10.23 1.07
C ALA A 380 5.61 8.90 0.93
N VAL A 381 5.39 8.20 2.05
CA VAL A 381 4.75 6.87 2.05
C VAL A 381 3.24 6.97 1.82
N ASP A 382 2.59 8.03 2.28
CA ASP A 382 1.12 8.11 2.34
C ASP A 382 0.50 8.93 1.21
N MET A 383 1.31 9.56 0.34
CA MET A 383 0.84 10.49 -0.69
C MET A 383 -0.27 9.92 -1.57
N ASN A 384 -0.13 8.67 -2.07
CA ASN A 384 -1.17 8.08 -2.91
C ASN A 384 -2.49 7.90 -2.15
N MET A 385 -2.44 7.38 -0.91
CA MET A 385 -3.62 7.17 -0.09
C MET A 385 -4.30 8.49 0.31
N GLU A 386 -3.52 9.48 0.74
CA GLU A 386 -4.04 10.81 1.10
C GLU A 386 -4.65 11.53 -0.10
N GLY A 387 -3.99 11.43 -1.26
CA GLY A 387 -4.48 11.93 -2.51
C GLY A 387 -5.83 11.35 -2.91
N LEU A 388 -6.00 10.03 -2.76
CA LEU A 388 -7.28 9.36 -3.00
C LEU A 388 -8.37 9.87 -2.05
N SER A 389 -8.04 10.09 -0.77
CA SER A 389 -8.99 10.63 0.21
C SER A 389 -9.43 12.07 -0.13
N ILE A 390 -8.50 12.90 -0.62
CA ILE A 390 -8.80 14.25 -1.12
C ILE A 390 -9.69 14.18 -2.36
N LEU A 391 -9.36 13.30 -3.31
CA LEU A 391 -10.13 13.09 -4.53
C LEU A 391 -11.56 12.63 -4.22
N ASN A 392 -11.76 11.75 -3.23
CA ASN A 392 -13.10 11.35 -2.79
C ASN A 392 -13.94 12.55 -2.37
N LYS A 393 -13.37 13.40 -1.52
CA LYS A 393 -14.07 14.58 -0.98
C LYS A 393 -14.34 15.65 -2.02
N LYS A 394 -13.41 15.87 -2.95
CA LYS A 394 -13.45 17.03 -3.86
C LYS A 394 -13.95 16.70 -5.28
N ILE A 395 -13.77 15.48 -5.74
CA ILE A 395 -13.93 15.11 -7.16
C ILE A 395 -14.83 13.89 -7.34
N PHE A 396 -14.46 12.72 -6.81
CA PHE A 396 -15.12 11.45 -7.17
C PHE A 396 -16.53 11.33 -6.62
N PHE A 397 -16.73 11.68 -5.34
CA PHE A 397 -17.98 11.42 -4.63
C PHE A 397 -18.56 12.70 -4.01
N LYS A 398 -18.26 13.85 -4.61
CA LYS A 398 -18.75 15.14 -4.14
C LYS A 398 -20.28 15.12 -4.08
N LYS A 399 -20.84 15.13 -2.86
CA LYS A 399 -22.27 15.33 -2.64
C LYS A 399 -22.58 16.79 -3.06
N GLY A 400 -23.49 16.94 -4.01
CA GLY A 400 -23.87 18.21 -4.64
C GLY A 400 -24.44 19.23 -3.67
#